data_AF-A0A382D9N4-F1
#
_entry.id   AF-A0A382D9N4-F1
#
_cell.length_a   1.000
_cell.length_b   1.000
_cell.length_c   1.000
_cell.angle_alpha   90.00
_cell.angle_beta   90.00
_cell.angle_gamma   90.00
#
_symmetry.space_group_name_H-M   'P 1'
#
loop_
_entity.id
_entity.type
_entity.pdbx_description
1 polymer ?
#
loop_
_entity_poly.entity_id
_entity_poly.type
_entity_poly.pdbx_seq_one_letter_code
_entity_poly.pdbx_strand_id
1 'polypeptide(L)'
;AGIKLRCGGIVKEAFPTVEQIAAMIQTCALIGIPMKCTAGLHHPIRHFAEEYDAYMHGFINTFGAGVFTSNFPNPENSQEKFRMFTLLSHLIGDQAADNFDFGDEGMIWKVGDDRDSIFEFDNASIKNCRGKNMISYGSCSFQEPIDDLKQLGWM
;
A
#
# COMPACT_ATOMS: atom_id res chain seq x y z
N ALA A 1 15.60 3.13 14.91
CA ALA A 1 15.44 1.75 14.41
C ALA A 1 14.17 1.70 13.55
N GLY A 2 14.09 0.80 12.56
CA GLY A 2 12.92 0.70 11.66
C GLY A 2 12.70 -0.73 11.18
N ILE A 3 11.49 -1.01 10.69
CA ILE A 3 11.09 -2.34 10.21
C ILE A 3 11.38 -2.47 8.71
N LYS A 4 11.90 -3.63 8.31
CA LYS A 4 11.97 -4.02 6.89
C LYS A 4 11.04 -5.19 6.67
N LEU A 5 9.96 -4.97 5.94
CA LEU A 5 9.03 -6.02 5.53
C LEU A 5 9.44 -6.58 4.17
N ARG A 6 9.45 -7.90 4.03
CA ARG A 6 9.58 -8.56 2.73
C ARG A 6 8.18 -8.89 2.20
N CYS A 7 7.91 -8.55 0.94
CA CYS A 7 6.60 -8.66 0.30
C CYS A 7 6.57 -9.72 -0.81
N GLY A 8 7.67 -10.44 -1.03
CA GLY A 8 7.76 -11.49 -2.03
C GLY A 8 9.10 -12.21 -2.02
N GLY A 9 9.24 -13.16 -2.96
CA GLY A 9 10.43 -13.96 -3.17
C GLY A 9 10.26 -14.88 -4.38
N ILE A 10 11.05 -15.95 -4.43
CA ILE A 10 11.06 -16.90 -5.56
C ILE A 10 10.13 -18.11 -5.37
N VAL A 11 9.42 -18.17 -4.24
CA VAL A 11 8.44 -19.22 -3.91
C VAL A 11 7.16 -18.59 -3.39
N LYS A 12 6.03 -19.25 -3.60
CA LYS A 12 4.68 -18.77 -3.21
C LYS A 12 4.59 -18.35 -1.75
N GLU A 13 5.22 -19.10 -0.85
CA GLU A 13 5.19 -18.86 0.60
C GLU A 13 5.96 -17.60 1.01
N ALA A 14 6.78 -17.03 0.12
CA ALA A 14 7.49 -15.78 0.38
C ALA A 14 6.62 -14.53 0.21
N PHE A 15 5.41 -14.68 -0.35
CA PHE A 15 4.44 -13.60 -0.52
C PHE A 15 3.49 -13.56 0.68
N PRO A 16 3.63 -12.59 1.61
CA PRO A 16 2.72 -12.46 2.73
C PRO A 16 1.29 -12.15 2.25
N THR A 17 0.28 -12.51 3.04
CA THR A 17 -1.11 -12.20 2.72
C THR A 17 -1.37 -10.69 2.83
N VAL A 18 -2.50 -10.25 2.26
CA VAL A 18 -2.99 -8.87 2.40
C VAL A 18 -3.11 -8.48 3.87
N GLU A 19 -3.68 -9.36 4.67
CA GLU A 19 -3.89 -9.18 6.11
C GLU A 19 -2.56 -9.05 6.86
N GLN A 20 -1.54 -9.81 6.46
CA GLN A 20 -0.21 -9.72 7.07
C GLN A 20 0.45 -8.38 6.77
N ILE A 21 0.35 -7.86 5.54
CA ILE A 21 0.83 -6.51 5.21
C ILE A 21 0.03 -5.45 5.98
N ALA A 22 -1.31 -5.56 6.00
CA ALA A 22 -2.19 -4.64 6.70
C ALA A 22 -1.88 -4.56 8.19
N ALA A 23 -1.72 -5.71 8.85
CA ALA A 23 -1.38 -5.81 10.26
C ALA A 23 -0.01 -5.17 10.56
N MET A 24 0.98 -5.37 9.69
CA MET A 24 2.32 -4.78 9.86
C MET A 24 2.29 -3.26 9.69
N ILE A 25 1.60 -2.74 8.67
CA ILE A 25 1.46 -1.29 8.43
C ILE A 25 0.70 -0.64 9.59
N GLN A 26 -0.45 -1.20 9.98
CA GLN A 26 -1.22 -0.74 11.13
C GLN A 26 -0.36 -0.72 12.40
N THR A 27 0.33 -1.80 12.70
CA THR A 27 1.15 -1.89 13.91
C THR A 27 2.23 -0.82 13.91
N CYS A 28 3.01 -0.72 12.82
CA CYS A 28 4.10 0.26 12.70
C CYS A 28 3.59 1.70 12.81
N ALA A 29 2.45 2.02 12.19
CA ALA A 29 1.82 3.33 12.30
C ALA A 29 1.41 3.65 13.76
N LEU A 30 0.74 2.71 14.44
CA LEU A 30 0.26 2.91 15.81
C LEU A 30 1.39 3.07 16.84
N ILE A 31 2.52 2.39 16.65
CA ILE A 31 3.67 2.47 17.56
C ILE A 31 4.72 3.50 17.12
N GLY A 32 4.49 4.21 16.01
CA GLY A 32 5.38 5.25 15.49
C GLY A 32 6.73 4.74 14.99
N ILE A 33 6.79 3.51 14.45
CA ILE A 33 8.02 2.93 13.92
C ILE A 33 8.06 3.06 12.40
N PRO A 34 9.12 3.65 11.82
CA PRO A 34 9.26 3.74 10.37
C PRO A 34 9.46 2.35 9.76
N MET A 35 8.94 2.15 8.56
CA MET A 35 9.10 0.91 7.81
C MET A 35 9.48 1.14 6.35
N LYS A 36 10.04 0.09 5.76
CA LYS A 36 10.24 -0.04 4.32
C LYS A 36 9.82 -1.43 3.85
N CYS A 37 9.33 -1.50 2.63
CA CYS A 37 8.94 -2.77 2.01
C CYS A 37 9.99 -3.20 0.99
N THR A 38 10.19 -4.49 0.77
CA THR A 38 11.23 -4.99 -0.13
C THR A 38 10.79 -6.29 -0.77
N ALA A 39 11.33 -6.58 -1.96
CA ALA A 39 11.05 -7.79 -2.75
C ALA A 39 9.59 -7.89 -3.22
N GLY A 40 9.40 -8.16 -4.51
CA GLY A 40 8.08 -8.39 -5.10
C GLY A 40 7.24 -7.13 -5.36
N LEU A 41 7.82 -5.93 -5.24
CA LEU A 41 7.14 -4.64 -5.46
C LEU A 41 7.57 -4.01 -6.79
N HIS A 42 7.22 -4.68 -7.88
CA HIS A 42 7.58 -4.32 -9.26
C HIS A 42 6.49 -3.50 -9.96
N HIS A 43 5.24 -3.83 -9.65
CA HIS A 43 4.06 -3.31 -10.31
C HIS A 43 3.31 -2.37 -9.36
N PRO A 44 2.63 -1.33 -9.88
CA PRO A 44 1.94 -0.34 -9.06
C PRO A 44 0.76 -0.96 -8.31
N ILE A 45 0.02 -1.83 -8.98
CA ILE A 45 -1.22 -2.44 -8.50
C ILE A 45 -1.04 -3.94 -8.25
N ARG A 46 -1.71 -4.45 -7.21
CA ARG A 46 -1.77 -5.87 -6.88
C ARG A 46 -2.32 -6.66 -8.07
N HIS A 47 -1.69 -7.78 -8.38
CA HIS A 47 -2.11 -8.66 -9.48
C HIS A 47 -1.69 -10.09 -9.18
N PHE A 48 -2.29 -11.04 -9.90
CA PHE A 48 -1.86 -12.43 -9.87
C PHE A 48 -0.67 -12.63 -10.83
N ALA A 49 0.41 -13.22 -10.34
CA ALA A 49 1.59 -13.54 -11.13
C ALA A 49 1.67 -15.06 -11.34
N GLU A 50 1.50 -15.48 -12.59
CA GLU A 50 1.52 -16.91 -12.97
C GLU A 50 2.88 -17.58 -12.65
N GLU A 51 4.00 -16.87 -12.81
CA GLU A 51 5.35 -17.38 -12.53
C GLU A 51 5.50 -17.93 -11.11
N TYR A 52 4.83 -17.29 -10.13
CA TYR A 52 4.93 -17.64 -8.72
C TYR A 52 3.69 -18.38 -8.20
N ASP A 53 2.66 -18.56 -9.03
CA ASP A 53 1.32 -19.02 -8.62
C ASP A 53 0.83 -18.26 -7.36
N ALA A 54 1.02 -16.94 -7.36
CA ALA A 54 0.82 -16.09 -6.20
C ALA A 54 0.36 -14.68 -6.58
N TYR A 55 -0.37 -14.03 -5.67
CA TYR A 55 -0.66 -12.61 -5.81
C TYR A 55 0.54 -11.77 -5.33
N MET A 56 1.05 -10.92 -6.22
CA MET A 56 2.08 -9.94 -5.90
C MET A 56 1.44 -8.64 -5.40
N HIS A 57 2.06 -7.98 -4.43
CA HIS A 57 1.58 -6.71 -3.91
C HIS A 57 1.95 -5.55 -4.83
N GLY A 58 1.07 -4.55 -4.94
CA GLY A 58 1.36 -3.32 -5.64
C GLY A 58 2.10 -2.31 -4.77
N PHE A 59 3.07 -1.58 -5.32
CA PHE A 59 3.76 -0.53 -4.57
C PHE A 59 2.85 0.68 -4.31
N ILE A 60 1.88 0.99 -5.19
CA ILE A 60 0.88 2.04 -4.93
C ILE A 60 -0.08 1.58 -3.83
N ASN A 61 -0.58 0.34 -3.87
CA ASN A 61 -1.38 -0.21 -2.77
C ASN A 61 -0.63 -0.10 -1.44
N THR A 62 0.63 -0.56 -1.40
CA THR A 62 1.41 -0.61 -0.15
C THR A 62 1.71 0.80 0.39
N PHE A 63 2.06 1.76 -0.47
CA PHE A 63 2.31 3.14 -0.03
C PHE A 63 1.03 3.89 0.31
N GLY A 64 -0.03 3.71 -0.46
CA GLY A 64 -1.35 4.23 -0.18
C GLY A 64 -1.83 3.81 1.21
N ALA A 65 -1.57 2.57 1.62
CA ALA A 65 -1.91 2.06 2.94
C ALA A 65 -1.16 2.81 4.06
N GLY A 66 0.12 3.10 3.85
CA GLY A 66 0.89 3.92 4.77
C GLY A 66 0.36 5.34 4.87
N VAL A 67 0.08 5.98 3.73
CA VAL A 67 -0.49 7.34 3.70
C VAL A 67 -1.85 7.36 4.40
N PHE A 68 -2.69 6.35 4.16
CA PHE A 68 -3.97 6.16 4.84
C PHE A 68 -3.79 6.16 6.36
N THR A 69 -2.88 5.35 6.90
CA THR A 69 -2.65 5.33 8.37
C THR A 69 -2.12 6.64 8.94
N SER A 70 -1.38 7.44 8.15
CA SER A 70 -0.89 8.75 8.60
C SER A 70 -1.99 9.82 8.69
N ASN A 71 -3.12 9.60 8.03
CA ASN A 71 -4.26 10.54 7.99
C ASN A 71 -5.49 10.04 8.76
N PHE A 72 -5.54 8.74 9.04
CA PHE A 72 -6.63 8.15 9.79
C PHE A 72 -6.50 8.53 11.28
N PRO A 73 -7.59 8.93 11.96
CA PRO A 73 -7.55 9.16 13.40
C PRO A 73 -7.00 7.95 14.14
N ASN A 74 -6.13 8.19 15.14
CA ASN A 74 -5.59 7.12 15.94
C ASN A 74 -6.74 6.36 16.63
N PRO A 75 -6.90 5.05 16.38
CA PRO A 75 -8.00 4.28 16.94
C PRO A 75 -7.87 4.14 18.45
N GLU A 76 -8.92 4.50 19.18
CA GLU A 76 -8.96 4.53 20.65
C GLU A 76 -9.40 3.18 21.24
N ASN A 77 -10.07 2.35 20.45
CA ASN A 77 -10.63 1.07 20.88
C ASN A 77 -10.45 -0.04 19.84
N SER A 78 -10.76 -1.28 20.22
CA SER A 78 -10.59 -2.45 19.35
C SER A 78 -11.47 -2.41 18.09
N GLN A 79 -12.65 -1.79 18.16
CA GLN A 79 -13.55 -1.68 17.01
C GLN A 79 -12.96 -0.75 15.94
N GLU A 80 -12.40 0.39 16.35
CA GLU A 80 -11.72 1.32 15.44
C GLU A 80 -10.43 0.73 14.87
N LYS A 81 -9.65 0.00 15.68
CA LYS A 81 -8.48 -0.74 15.19
C LYS A 81 -8.88 -1.75 14.11
N PHE A 82 -9.96 -2.49 14.36
CA PHE A 82 -10.50 -3.45 13.40
C PHE A 82 -10.98 -2.76 12.12
N ARG A 83 -11.70 -1.63 12.23
CA ARG A 83 -12.13 -0.84 11.06
C ARG A 83 -10.94 -0.37 10.22
N MET A 84 -9.90 0.17 10.86
CA MET A 84 -8.68 0.58 10.17
C MET A 84 -8.00 -0.60 9.47
N PHE A 85 -7.93 -1.75 10.15
CA PHE A 85 -7.38 -2.98 9.57
C PHE A 85 -8.17 -3.44 8.34
N THR A 86 -9.50 -3.43 8.40
CA THR A 86 -10.36 -3.78 7.25
C THR A 86 -10.10 -2.86 6.05
N LEU A 87 -10.05 -1.54 6.27
CA LEU A 87 -9.80 -0.58 5.19
C LEU A 87 -8.40 -0.73 4.59
N LEU A 88 -7.38 -0.99 5.42
CA LEU A 88 -6.04 -1.31 4.95
C LEU A 88 -6.02 -2.58 4.10
N SER A 89 -6.69 -3.64 4.53
CA SER A 89 -6.79 -4.88 3.75
C SER A 89 -7.49 -4.64 2.41
N HIS A 90 -8.54 -3.84 2.35
CA HIS A 90 -9.17 -3.48 1.07
C HIS A 90 -8.20 -2.72 0.15
N LEU A 91 -7.52 -1.68 0.65
CA LEU A 91 -6.61 -0.89 -0.17
C LEU A 91 -5.38 -1.70 -0.63
N ILE A 92 -4.84 -2.56 0.23
CA ILE A 92 -3.71 -3.45 -0.11
C ILE A 92 -4.14 -4.52 -1.12
N GLY A 93 -5.37 -5.02 -0.96
CA GLY A 93 -5.97 -6.05 -1.78
C GLY A 93 -6.54 -5.56 -3.11
N ASP A 94 -6.59 -4.26 -3.35
CA ASP A 94 -7.20 -3.67 -4.53
C ASP A 94 -6.40 -3.98 -5.80
N GLN A 95 -7.08 -4.55 -6.80
CA GLN A 95 -6.50 -4.95 -8.09
C GLN A 95 -6.97 -4.07 -9.24
N ALA A 96 -7.92 -3.16 -9.01
CA ALA A 96 -8.45 -2.29 -10.05
C ALA A 96 -7.70 -0.95 -10.04
N ALA A 97 -6.90 -0.70 -11.07
CA ALA A 97 -6.16 0.56 -11.18
C ALA A 97 -7.10 1.78 -11.22
N ASP A 98 -8.29 1.65 -11.80
CA ASP A 98 -9.31 2.71 -11.91
C ASP A 98 -9.87 3.17 -10.55
N ASN A 99 -9.62 2.41 -9.46
CA ASN A 99 -9.93 2.83 -8.11
C ASN A 99 -8.95 3.87 -7.56
N PHE A 100 -7.82 4.09 -8.23
CA PHE A 100 -6.80 5.05 -7.86
C PHE A 100 -6.74 6.17 -8.88
N ASP A 101 -6.71 7.40 -8.39
CA ASP A 101 -6.55 8.58 -9.24
C ASP A 101 -5.48 9.50 -8.65
N PHE A 102 -4.69 10.12 -9.53
CA PHE A 102 -3.59 11.00 -9.17
C PHE A 102 -3.77 12.35 -9.87
N GLY A 103 -3.94 13.40 -9.08
CA GLY A 103 -4.07 14.77 -9.56
C GLY A 103 -3.03 15.69 -8.93
N ASP A 104 -3.09 16.97 -9.30
CA ASP A 104 -2.14 17.98 -8.81
C ASP A 104 -2.18 18.16 -7.29
N GLU A 105 -3.33 17.90 -6.64
CA GLU A 105 -3.55 18.08 -5.21
C GLU A 105 -3.24 16.83 -4.37
N GLY A 106 -3.11 15.65 -4.99
CA GLY A 106 -2.83 14.41 -4.28
C GLY A 106 -3.38 13.16 -4.95
N MET A 107 -3.70 12.16 -4.13
CA MET A 107 -4.19 10.84 -4.55
C MET A 107 -5.60 10.59 -4.02
N ILE A 108 -6.45 10.00 -4.84
CA ILE A 108 -7.76 9.48 -4.45
C ILE A 108 -7.72 7.96 -4.48
N TRP A 109 -8.35 7.33 -3.50
CA TRP A 109 -8.70 5.91 -3.52
C TRP A 109 -10.21 5.73 -3.33
N LYS A 110 -10.84 5.08 -4.30
CA LYS A 110 -12.24 4.64 -4.24
C LYS A 110 -12.25 3.22 -3.72
N VAL A 111 -12.88 3.00 -2.57
CA VAL A 111 -13.07 1.65 -2.06
C VAL A 111 -14.04 0.93 -2.98
N GLY A 112 -13.66 -0.23 -3.50
CA GLY A 112 -14.57 -1.14 -4.21
C GLY A 112 -15.60 -1.80 -3.28
N ASP A 113 -16.23 -1.02 -2.39
CA ASP A 113 -17.32 -1.43 -1.52
C ASP A 113 -18.67 -0.91 -2.02
N ASP A 114 -19.77 -1.51 -1.54
CA ASP A 114 -21.14 -1.14 -1.97
C ASP A 114 -21.58 0.27 -1.55
N ARG A 115 -20.69 1.06 -0.94
CA ARG A 115 -20.98 2.38 -0.38
C ARG A 115 -20.31 3.51 -1.15
N ASP A 116 -19.58 3.19 -2.23
CA ASP A 116 -18.79 4.13 -3.01
C ASP A 116 -17.90 4.99 -2.11
N SER A 117 -17.26 4.37 -1.11
CA SER A 117 -16.46 5.11 -0.14
C SER A 117 -15.24 5.72 -0.83
N ILE A 118 -14.95 6.99 -0.61
CA ILE A 118 -13.80 7.69 -1.21
C ILE A 118 -12.88 8.21 -0.11
N PHE A 119 -11.58 7.98 -0.28
CA PHE A 119 -10.53 8.55 0.54
C PHE A 119 -9.62 9.43 -0.30
N GLU A 120 -9.38 10.64 0.16
CA GLU A 120 -8.50 11.62 -0.50
C GLU A 120 -7.26 11.83 0.38
N PHE A 121 -6.10 11.87 -0.25
CA PHE A 121 -4.82 12.08 0.42
C PHE A 121 -4.10 13.23 -0.25
N ASP A 122 -3.99 14.35 0.46
CA ASP A 122 -3.29 15.52 -0.06
C ASP A 122 -1.76 15.30 -0.14
N ASN A 123 -1.11 16.15 -0.93
CA ASN A 123 0.35 16.13 -1.11
C ASN A 123 1.14 16.32 0.20
N ALA A 124 0.63 17.10 1.15
CA ALA A 124 1.32 17.35 2.43
C ALA A 124 1.37 16.07 3.27
N SER A 125 0.28 15.34 3.28
CA SER A 125 0.08 14.07 3.94
C SER A 125 0.88 12.93 3.30
N ILE A 126 0.90 12.86 1.97
CA ILE A 126 1.78 11.95 1.24
C ILE A 126 3.25 12.22 1.61
N LYS A 127 3.68 13.49 1.55
CA LYS A 127 5.04 13.91 1.88
C LYS A 127 5.41 13.61 3.33
N ASN A 128 4.51 13.86 4.28
CA ASN A 128 4.75 13.57 5.70
C ASN A 128 4.91 12.06 5.95
N CYS A 129 4.04 11.24 5.38
CA CYS A 129 4.14 9.78 5.47
C CYS A 129 5.47 9.27 4.89
N ARG A 130 5.87 9.78 3.72
CA ARG A 130 7.12 9.42 3.04
C ARG A 130 8.37 9.77 3.86
N GLY A 131 8.31 10.82 4.67
CA GLY A 131 9.42 11.25 5.52
C GLY A 131 9.52 10.54 6.87
N LYS A 132 8.43 9.94 7.37
CA LYS A 132 8.36 9.45 8.76
C LYS A 132 7.90 8.00 8.92
N ASN A 133 7.02 7.51 8.06
CA ASN A 133 6.34 6.22 8.24
C ASN A 133 6.74 5.22 7.15
N MET A 134 6.48 5.55 5.87
CA MET A 134 6.80 4.68 4.73
C MET A 134 8.00 5.23 3.97
N ILE A 135 9.18 4.71 4.29
CA ILE A 135 10.44 5.33 3.87
C ILE A 135 10.81 4.97 2.44
N SER A 136 10.71 3.69 2.06
CA SER A 136 11.06 3.22 0.71
C SER A 136 10.45 1.86 0.38
N TYR A 137 10.40 1.53 -0.91
CA TYR A 137 10.34 0.15 -1.36
C TYR A 137 11.60 -0.23 -2.14
N GLY A 138 11.80 -1.54 -2.31
CA GLY A 138 12.82 -2.08 -3.22
C GLY A 138 12.18 -2.89 -4.34
N SER A 139 12.50 -2.53 -5.57
CA SER A 139 12.32 -3.32 -6.79
C SER A 139 13.70 -3.73 -7.31
N CYS A 140 13.83 -4.93 -7.91
CA CYS A 140 15.07 -5.29 -8.60
C CYS A 140 15.14 -4.78 -10.06
N SER A 141 14.06 -4.15 -10.54
CA SER A 141 14.01 -3.44 -11.81
C SER A 141 13.71 -1.96 -11.58
N PHE A 142 14.48 -1.09 -12.20
CA PHE A 142 14.14 0.34 -12.26
C PHE A 142 13.10 0.62 -13.35
N GLN A 143 13.14 -0.14 -14.45
CA GLN A 143 12.36 0.14 -15.65
C GLN A 143 10.89 -0.29 -15.49
N GLU A 144 10.64 -1.47 -14.90
CA GLU A 144 9.28 -2.03 -14.74
C GLU A 144 8.34 -1.08 -13.97
N PRO A 145 8.68 -0.55 -12.77
CA PRO A 145 7.79 0.40 -12.10
C PRO A 145 7.49 1.66 -12.93
N ILE A 146 8.45 2.13 -13.73
CA ILE A 146 8.30 3.35 -14.52
C ILE A 146 7.39 3.11 -15.73
N ASP A 147 7.57 2.00 -16.43
CA ASP A 147 6.78 1.67 -17.60
C ASP A 147 5.32 1.42 -17.24
N ASP A 148 5.06 0.73 -16.13
CA ASP A 148 3.70 0.50 -15.65
C ASP A 148 3.01 1.80 -15.25
N LEU A 149 3.72 2.73 -14.58
CA LEU A 149 3.14 4.04 -14.24
C LEU A 149 2.79 4.84 -15.49
N LYS A 150 3.64 4.81 -16.52
CA LYS A 150 3.33 5.45 -17.82
C LYS A 150 2.15 4.80 -18.52
N GLN A 151 2.06 3.48 -18.47
CA GLN A 151 0.93 2.74 -19.05
C GLN A 151 -0.40 3.12 -18.37
N LEU A 152 -0.36 3.41 -17.07
CA LEU A 152 -1.50 3.92 -16.30
C LEU A 152 -1.74 5.43 -16.45
N GLY A 153 -0.84 6.16 -17.14
CA GLY A 153 -0.92 7.62 -17.27
C GLY A 153 -0.60 8.39 -15.99
N TRP A 154 0.09 7.76 -15.03
CA TRP A 154 0.51 8.37 -13.77
C TRP A 154 1.93 8.97 -13.83
N MET A 155 2.56 8.98 -15.01
CA MET A 155 3.87 9.59 -15.29
C MET A 155 4.02 10.02 -16.74
#